data_AF-A0A1H1X8Z8-F1
#
_entry.id   AF-A0A1H1X8Z8-F1
#
_cell.length_a   1.000
_cell.length_b   1.000
_cell.length_c   1.000
_cell.angle_alpha   90.00
_cell.angle_beta   90.00
_cell.angle_gamma   90.00
#
_symmetry.space_group_name_H-M   'P 1'
#
loop_
_entity.id
_entity.type
_entity.pdbx_description
1 polymer ?
#
loop_
_entity_poly.entity_id
_entity_poly.type
_entity_poly.pdbx_seq_one_letter_code
_entity_poly.pdbx_strand_id
1 'polypeptide(L)'
;MIEPERIVALSREVESLANRGVNDIHMITRQSRLLAINALIEAAHAGKAGLGFAVVADEVKNISERISKIASGLTEDLQRTVNELTDLGRGMCFDVRGQRLADLSLNMIDIIDRNLYERTCDVRWWATDASLVDALTTQNPQSCAHAGKRLGIILDSYTVYLDIWVADTSGRVIASGRSDKFGEVTGANVAQAPWFTQAMRHSSGDQYFAGEVAVEPLLNGSSSCVFSAAVRAKAEKQAAVIGVVGIFFDWKNQAESVISSVRLSDEERARSRVMIIDANRRIIASSDTVDHLGEGIELRTKAGQPSGYSTLSDHHIQGYSLTPGFETWPGMGWLGVIEQQLPAIDD
;
A
#
# COMPACT_ATOMS: atom_id res chain seq x y z
N MET A 1 -17.87 6.31 -14.93
CA MET A 1 -17.17 6.69 -13.69
C MET A 1 -17.10 8.21 -13.69
N ILE A 2 -17.55 8.88 -12.65
CA ILE A 2 -17.40 10.35 -12.56
C ILE A 2 -15.96 10.58 -12.12
N GLU A 3 -15.13 11.14 -13.00
CA GLU A 3 -13.77 11.56 -12.65
C GLU A 3 -13.87 12.79 -11.75
N PRO A 4 -13.44 12.72 -10.47
CA PRO A 4 -13.47 13.88 -9.57
C PRO A 4 -12.70 15.08 -10.14
N GLU A 5 -11.71 14.83 -11.00
CA GLU A 5 -11.00 15.83 -11.80
C GLU A 5 -11.95 16.69 -12.65
N ARG A 6 -13.03 16.11 -13.16
CA ARG A 6 -14.04 16.80 -13.98
C ARG A 6 -14.89 17.78 -13.16
N ILE A 7 -15.07 17.52 -11.86
CA ILE A 7 -15.75 18.46 -10.95
C ILE A 7 -14.90 19.72 -10.77
N VAL A 8 -13.59 19.55 -10.56
CA VAL A 8 -12.64 20.67 -10.44
C VAL A 8 -12.58 21.47 -11.75
N ALA A 9 -12.51 20.79 -12.90
CA ALA A 9 -12.51 21.45 -14.20
C ALA A 9 -13.81 22.24 -14.46
N LEU A 10 -14.97 21.65 -14.16
CA LEU A 10 -16.27 22.30 -14.35
C LEU A 10 -16.43 23.50 -13.40
N SER A 11 -15.92 23.43 -12.17
CA SER A 11 -15.91 24.55 -11.21
C SER A 11 -15.19 25.78 -11.80
N ARG A 12 -14.00 25.57 -12.39
CA ARG A 12 -13.23 26.62 -13.10
C ARG A 12 -14.00 27.19 -14.30
N GLU A 13 -14.71 26.34 -15.06
CA GLU A 13 -15.51 26.79 -16.20
C GLU A 13 -16.72 27.64 -15.76
N VAL A 14 -17.41 27.23 -14.68
CA VAL A 14 -18.53 27.96 -14.08
C VAL A 14 -18.07 29.33 -13.57
N GLU A 15 -16.92 29.39 -12.89
CA GLU A 15 -16.30 30.65 -12.43
C GLU A 15 -16.02 31.60 -13.61
N SER A 16 -15.42 31.08 -14.68
CA SER A 16 -15.10 31.84 -15.88
C SER A 16 -16.37 32.38 -16.56
N LEU A 17 -17.42 31.56 -16.68
CA LEU A 17 -18.70 31.96 -17.27
C LEU A 17 -19.42 33.00 -16.41
N ALA A 18 -19.45 32.80 -15.10
CA ALA A 18 -20.02 33.72 -14.12
C ALA A 18 -19.36 35.11 -14.20
N ASN A 19 -18.02 35.14 -14.18
CA ASN A 19 -17.26 36.38 -14.25
C ASN A 19 -17.52 37.15 -15.55
N ARG A 20 -17.64 36.46 -16.69
CA ARG A 20 -18.05 37.10 -17.95
C ARG A 20 -19.45 37.68 -17.87
N GLY A 21 -20.44 36.90 -17.41
CA GLY A 21 -21.83 37.36 -17.32
C GLY A 21 -22.01 38.56 -16.38
N VAL A 22 -21.34 38.56 -15.22
CA VAL A 22 -21.40 39.70 -14.30
C VAL A 22 -20.72 40.94 -14.90
N ASN A 23 -19.60 40.78 -15.60
CA ASN A 23 -18.95 41.88 -16.31
C ASN A 23 -19.87 42.51 -17.38
N ASP A 24 -20.59 41.70 -18.14
CA ASP A 24 -21.57 42.18 -19.12
C ASP A 24 -22.73 42.94 -18.45
N ILE A 25 -23.23 42.44 -17.32
CA ILE A 25 -24.25 43.14 -16.53
C ILE A 25 -23.72 44.50 -16.05
N HIS A 26 -22.49 44.56 -15.53
CA HIS A 26 -21.88 45.82 -15.10
C HIS A 26 -21.73 46.81 -16.27
N MET A 27 -21.36 46.34 -17.46
CA MET A 27 -21.25 47.17 -18.66
C MET A 27 -22.60 47.74 -19.09
N ILE A 28 -23.64 46.91 -19.19
CA ILE A 28 -25.01 47.33 -19.55
C ILE A 28 -25.55 48.31 -18.50
N THR A 29 -25.34 48.01 -17.22
CA THR A 29 -25.84 48.81 -16.11
C THR A 29 -25.16 50.19 -16.07
N ARG A 30 -23.86 50.24 -16.35
CA ARG A 30 -23.11 51.51 -16.46
C ARG A 30 -23.61 52.34 -17.64
N GLN A 31 -23.87 51.72 -18.79
CA GLN A 31 -24.44 52.41 -19.96
C GLN A 31 -25.85 52.95 -19.65
N SER A 32 -26.71 52.14 -19.02
CA SER A 32 -28.06 52.56 -18.62
C SER A 32 -28.03 53.73 -17.64
N ARG A 33 -27.11 53.70 -16.66
CA ARG A 33 -26.88 54.81 -15.72
C ARG A 33 -26.45 56.09 -16.43
N LEU A 34 -25.55 56.00 -17.42
CA LEU A 34 -25.13 57.16 -18.21
C LEU A 34 -26.27 57.73 -19.06
N LEU A 35 -27.10 56.86 -19.66
CA LEU A 35 -28.30 57.29 -20.39
C LEU A 35 -29.30 58.00 -19.48
N ALA A 36 -29.52 57.49 -18.27
CA ALA A 36 -30.35 58.12 -17.25
C ALA A 36 -29.80 59.49 -16.83
N ILE A 37 -28.49 59.62 -16.63
CA ILE A 37 -27.85 60.90 -16.31
C ILE A 37 -28.02 61.90 -17.46
N ASN A 38 -27.80 61.47 -18.70
CA ASN A 38 -28.01 62.32 -19.87
C ASN A 38 -29.47 62.77 -19.99
N ALA A 39 -30.43 61.88 -19.73
CA ALA A 39 -31.85 62.21 -19.71
C ALA A 39 -32.22 63.17 -18.57
N LEU A 40 -31.59 63.05 -17.39
CA LEU A 40 -31.75 64.01 -16.29
C LEU A 40 -31.24 65.41 -16.67
N ILE A 41 -30.09 65.50 -17.36
CA ILE A 41 -29.54 66.76 -17.86
C ILE A 41 -30.48 67.41 -18.88
N GLU A 42 -31.01 66.63 -19.82
CA GLU A 42 -31.93 67.14 -20.84
C GLU A 42 -33.28 67.56 -20.25
N ALA A 43 -33.78 66.80 -19.26
CA ALA A 43 -34.98 67.14 -18.52
C ALA A 43 -34.82 68.46 -17.73
N ALA A 44 -33.64 68.69 -17.15
CA ALA A 44 -33.31 69.97 -16.51
C ALA A 44 -33.26 71.13 -17.51
N HIS A 45 -32.71 70.90 -18.70
CA HIS A 45 -32.68 71.88 -19.81
C HIS A 45 -34.09 72.26 -20.29
N ALA A 46 -35.00 71.29 -20.37
CA ALA A 46 -36.39 71.50 -20.78
C ALA A 46 -37.27 72.20 -19.71
N GLY A 47 -36.72 72.48 -18.51
CA GLY A 47 -37.40 73.22 -17.45
C GLY A 47 -38.71 72.54 -17.02
N LYS A 48 -39.83 73.28 -17.01
CA LYS A 48 -41.14 72.74 -16.58
C LYS A 48 -41.65 71.60 -17.47
N ALA A 49 -41.27 71.56 -18.75
CA ALA A 49 -41.69 70.51 -19.67
C ALA A 49 -40.95 69.17 -19.44
N GLY A 50 -39.76 69.22 -18.82
CA GLY A 50 -38.93 68.05 -18.54
C GLY A 50 -39.23 67.33 -17.22
N LEU A 51 -40.12 67.86 -16.37
CA LEU A 51 -40.38 67.32 -15.02
C LEU A 51 -40.81 65.84 -15.03
N GLY A 52 -41.65 65.43 -15.98
CA GLY A 52 -42.05 64.02 -16.12
C GLY A 52 -40.90 63.10 -16.57
N PHE A 53 -40.04 63.60 -17.47
CA PHE A 53 -38.85 62.87 -17.93
C PHE A 53 -37.79 62.73 -16.82
N ALA A 54 -37.65 63.74 -15.95
CA ALA A 54 -36.73 63.69 -14.82
C ALA A 54 -37.07 62.54 -13.84
N VAL A 55 -38.36 62.31 -13.57
CA VAL A 55 -38.81 61.21 -12.70
C VAL A 55 -38.46 59.84 -13.29
N VAL A 56 -38.71 59.65 -14.59
CA VAL A 56 -38.37 58.39 -15.27
C VAL A 56 -36.86 58.15 -15.27
N ALA A 57 -36.07 59.20 -15.54
CA ALA A 57 -34.63 59.10 -15.58
C ALA A 57 -34.02 58.77 -14.20
N ASP A 58 -34.56 59.35 -13.11
CA ASP A 58 -34.13 59.00 -11.75
C ASP A 58 -34.50 57.56 -11.38
N GLU A 59 -35.67 57.06 -11.81
CA GLU A 59 -36.04 55.65 -11.61
C GLU A 59 -35.10 54.69 -12.35
N VAL A 60 -34.71 54.99 -13.60
CA VAL A 60 -33.74 54.18 -14.37
C VAL A 60 -32.37 54.17 -13.68
N LYS A 61 -31.94 55.31 -13.11
CA LYS A 61 -30.71 55.39 -12.32
C LYS A 61 -30.79 54.52 -11.07
N ASN A 62 -31.90 54.58 -10.32
CA ASN A 62 -32.12 53.77 -9.13
C ASN A 62 -32.15 52.27 -9.46
N ILE A 63 -32.81 51.87 -10.55
CA ILE A 63 -32.80 50.49 -11.06
C ILE A 63 -31.36 50.06 -11.39
N SER A 64 -30.59 50.91 -12.09
CA SER A 64 -29.20 50.60 -12.43
C SER A 64 -28.32 50.41 -11.19
N GLU A 65 -28.49 51.22 -10.15
CA GLU A 65 -27.76 51.06 -8.89
C GLU A 65 -28.15 49.75 -8.17
N ARG A 66 -29.44 49.39 -8.17
CA ARG A 66 -29.91 48.10 -7.62
C ARG A 66 -29.37 46.91 -8.39
N ILE A 67 -29.37 46.94 -9.73
CA ILE A 67 -28.79 45.89 -10.57
C ILE A 67 -27.30 45.74 -10.28
N SER A 68 -26.55 46.85 -10.18
CA SER A 68 -25.12 46.80 -9.84
C SER A 68 -24.87 46.12 -8.50
N LYS A 69 -25.68 46.43 -7.48
CA LYS A 69 -25.57 45.81 -6.15
C LYS A 69 -25.88 44.31 -6.18
N ILE A 70 -26.91 43.90 -6.92
CA ILE A 70 -27.27 42.48 -7.09
C ILE A 70 -26.15 41.74 -7.82
N ALA A 71 -25.61 42.33 -8.89
CA ALA A 71 -24.52 41.75 -9.67
C ALA A 71 -23.27 41.53 -8.81
N SER A 72 -22.88 42.51 -7.98
CA SER A 72 -21.74 42.36 -7.07
C SER A 72 -21.97 41.30 -5.99
N GLY A 73 -23.16 41.25 -5.39
CA GLY A 73 -23.51 40.20 -4.42
C GLY A 73 -23.49 38.80 -5.05
N LEU A 74 -23.94 38.68 -6.30
CA LEU A 74 -23.88 37.44 -7.05
C LEU A 74 -22.43 36.98 -7.30
N THR A 75 -21.50 37.90 -7.60
CA THR A 75 -20.07 37.56 -7.73
C THR A 75 -19.49 37.02 -6.43
N GLU A 76 -19.77 37.67 -5.29
CA GLU A 76 -19.27 37.23 -3.99
C GLU A 76 -19.78 35.83 -3.62
N ASP A 77 -21.07 35.58 -3.81
CA ASP A 77 -21.67 34.28 -3.52
C ASP A 77 -21.16 33.19 -4.48
N LEU A 78 -21.04 33.50 -5.78
CA LEU A 78 -20.47 32.57 -6.76
C LEU A 78 -19.02 32.22 -6.45
N GLN A 79 -18.18 33.21 -6.10
CA GLN A 79 -16.79 32.94 -5.72
C GLN A 79 -16.71 32.02 -4.50
N ARG A 80 -17.55 32.25 -3.49
CA ARG A 80 -17.61 31.40 -2.29
C ARG A 80 -17.97 29.96 -2.66
N THR A 81 -19.04 29.77 -3.43
CA THR A 81 -19.50 28.43 -3.82
C THR A 81 -18.51 27.71 -4.75
N VAL A 82 -17.86 28.41 -5.67
CA VAL A 82 -16.80 27.85 -6.54
C VAL A 82 -15.59 27.41 -5.71
N ASN A 83 -15.17 28.19 -4.72
CA ASN A 83 -14.07 27.82 -3.84
C ASN A 83 -14.42 26.55 -3.04
N GLU A 84 -15.61 26.50 -2.43
CA GLU A 84 -16.11 25.32 -1.71
C GLU A 84 -16.19 24.08 -2.62
N LEU A 85 -16.70 24.22 -3.85
CA LEU A 85 -16.76 23.14 -4.84
C LEU A 85 -15.36 22.63 -5.23
N THR A 86 -14.40 23.55 -5.35
CA THR A 86 -13.02 23.21 -5.72
C THR A 86 -12.34 22.44 -4.59
N ASP A 87 -12.53 22.87 -3.34
CA ASP A 87 -11.98 22.19 -2.16
C ASP A 87 -12.60 20.80 -1.97
N LEU A 88 -13.93 20.69 -2.12
CA LEU A 88 -14.63 19.41 -2.12
C LEU A 88 -14.15 18.48 -3.24
N GLY A 89 -14.00 19.01 -4.47
CA GLY A 89 -13.51 18.25 -5.61
C GLY A 89 -12.10 17.71 -5.40
N ARG A 90 -11.20 18.56 -4.87
CA ARG A 90 -9.82 18.16 -4.50
C ARG A 90 -9.80 17.11 -3.40
N GLY A 91 -10.61 17.28 -2.36
CA GLY A 91 -10.77 16.30 -1.28
C GLY A 91 -11.26 14.94 -1.80
N MET A 92 -12.25 14.94 -2.70
CA MET A 92 -12.74 13.72 -3.34
C MET A 92 -11.68 13.04 -4.21
N CYS A 93 -10.91 13.79 -5.01
CA CYS A 93 -9.78 13.23 -5.77
C CYS A 93 -8.79 12.51 -4.84
N PHE A 94 -8.47 13.16 -3.71
CA PHE A 94 -7.53 12.63 -2.72
C PHE A 94 -8.06 11.35 -2.08
N ASP A 95 -9.31 11.35 -1.63
CA ASP A 95 -9.92 10.20 -0.96
C ASP A 95 -10.06 9.00 -1.90
N VAL A 96 -10.46 9.21 -3.16
CA VAL A 96 -10.56 8.14 -4.16
C VAL A 96 -9.20 7.51 -4.44
N ARG A 97 -8.15 8.32 -4.58
CA ARG A 97 -6.78 7.83 -4.79
C ARG A 97 -6.26 7.11 -3.55
N GLY A 98 -6.43 7.71 -2.37
CA GLY A 98 -6.01 7.13 -1.09
C GLY A 98 -6.67 5.77 -0.81
N GLN A 99 -7.99 5.67 -1.00
CA GLN A 99 -8.71 4.39 -0.87
C GLN A 99 -8.18 3.35 -1.85
N ARG A 100 -7.97 3.72 -3.12
CA ARG A 100 -7.39 2.81 -4.11
C ARG A 100 -6.00 2.31 -3.71
N LEU A 101 -5.13 3.17 -3.16
CA LEU A 101 -3.81 2.73 -2.68
C LEU A 101 -3.91 1.80 -1.48
N ALA A 102 -4.84 2.04 -0.56
CA ALA A 102 -5.11 1.15 0.57
C ALA A 102 -5.61 -0.23 0.08
N ASP A 103 -6.51 -0.26 -0.91
CA ASP A 103 -7.02 -1.49 -1.52
C ASP A 103 -5.91 -2.26 -2.26
N LEU A 104 -5.06 -1.57 -3.02
CA LEU A 104 -3.91 -2.19 -3.68
C LEU A 104 -2.92 -2.75 -2.64
N SER A 105 -2.70 -2.04 -1.53
CA SER A 105 -1.88 -2.49 -0.41
C SER A 105 -2.46 -3.75 0.25
N LEU A 106 -3.77 -3.80 0.43
CA LEU A 106 -4.47 -4.97 0.98
C LEU A 106 -4.33 -6.19 0.08
N ASN A 107 -4.59 -6.03 -1.22
CA ASN A 107 -4.44 -7.14 -2.19
C ASN A 107 -3.01 -7.67 -2.23
N MET A 108 -2.02 -6.79 -2.16
CA MET A 108 -0.61 -7.17 -2.11
C MET A 108 -0.27 -7.98 -0.85
N ILE A 109 -0.65 -7.48 0.34
CA ILE A 109 -0.28 -8.13 1.60
C ILE A 109 -1.08 -9.42 1.85
N ASP A 110 -2.30 -9.53 1.35
CA ASP A 110 -3.10 -10.78 1.39
C ASP A 110 -2.42 -11.91 0.59
N ILE A 111 -1.84 -11.61 -0.58
CA ILE A 111 -1.08 -12.60 -1.36
C ILE A 111 0.13 -13.11 -0.56
N ILE A 112 0.83 -12.21 0.14
CA ILE A 112 1.95 -12.60 1.02
C ILE A 112 1.46 -13.50 2.15
N ASP A 113 0.39 -13.13 2.85
CA ASP A 113 -0.14 -13.94 3.96
C ASP A 113 -0.53 -15.35 3.52
N ARG A 114 -1.18 -15.49 2.36
CA ARG A 114 -1.53 -16.80 1.80
C ARG A 114 -0.27 -17.62 1.47
N ASN A 115 0.71 -16.99 0.84
CA ASN A 115 1.98 -17.63 0.54
C ASN A 115 2.69 -18.12 1.80
N LEU A 116 2.71 -17.32 2.87
CA LEU A 116 3.33 -17.68 4.14
C LEU A 116 2.54 -18.76 4.89
N TYR A 117 1.20 -18.73 4.84
CA TYR A 117 0.35 -19.77 5.41
C TYR A 117 0.70 -21.15 4.86
N GLU A 118 0.85 -21.28 3.53
CA GLU A 118 1.22 -22.55 2.90
C GLU A 118 2.52 -23.12 3.46
N ARG A 119 3.53 -22.28 3.76
CA ARG A 119 4.82 -22.72 4.31
C ARG A 119 4.67 -23.33 5.70
N THR A 120 3.70 -22.87 6.49
CA THR A 120 3.37 -23.47 7.80
C THR A 120 2.83 -24.89 7.64
N CYS A 121 2.10 -25.18 6.57
CA CYS A 121 1.59 -26.50 6.26
C CYS A 121 2.71 -27.39 5.71
N ASP A 122 3.51 -26.87 4.78
CA ASP A 122 4.64 -27.57 4.15
C ASP A 122 5.62 -28.07 5.22
N VAL A 123 6.06 -27.21 6.14
CA VAL A 123 7.08 -27.57 7.14
C VAL A 123 6.57 -28.64 8.12
N ARG A 124 5.30 -28.56 8.52
CA ARG A 124 4.69 -29.55 9.43
C ARG A 124 4.48 -30.89 8.74
N TRP A 125 4.08 -30.87 7.47
CA TRP A 125 3.94 -32.08 6.68
C TRP A 125 5.29 -32.76 6.49
N TRP A 126 6.31 -32.03 6.07
CA TRP A 126 7.65 -32.61 5.87
C TRP A 126 8.32 -33.05 7.17
N ALA A 127 8.00 -32.46 8.32
CA ALA A 127 8.44 -32.96 9.62
C ALA A 127 7.96 -34.40 9.92
N THR A 128 6.98 -34.92 9.19
CA THR A 128 6.49 -36.30 9.30
C THR A 128 7.03 -37.25 8.22
N ASP A 129 7.87 -36.76 7.29
CA ASP A 129 8.41 -37.58 6.20
C ASP A 129 9.31 -38.71 6.77
N ALA A 130 9.05 -39.94 6.32
CA ALA A 130 9.74 -41.13 6.81
C ALA A 130 11.27 -41.07 6.59
N SER A 131 11.73 -40.45 5.50
CA SER A 131 13.16 -40.30 5.22
C SER A 131 13.86 -39.39 6.23
N LEU A 132 13.17 -38.34 6.70
CA LEU A 132 13.68 -37.42 7.72
C LEU A 132 13.73 -38.10 9.09
N VAL A 133 12.66 -38.81 9.45
CA VAL A 133 12.59 -39.58 10.71
C VAL A 133 13.67 -40.66 10.75
N ASP A 134 13.86 -41.40 9.65
CA ASP A 134 14.90 -42.44 9.54
C ASP A 134 16.32 -41.85 9.66
N ALA A 135 16.61 -40.76 8.95
CA ALA A 135 17.89 -40.07 9.03
C ALA A 135 18.21 -39.59 10.45
N LEU A 136 17.23 -39.01 11.16
CA LEU A 136 17.41 -38.51 12.53
C LEU A 136 17.49 -39.64 13.57
N THR A 137 16.86 -40.78 13.30
CA THR A 137 16.88 -41.95 14.21
C THR A 137 18.17 -42.74 14.07
N THR A 138 18.62 -42.98 12.83
CA THR A 138 19.77 -43.84 12.55
C THR A 138 21.09 -43.09 12.47
N GLN A 139 21.04 -41.82 12.03
CA GLN A 139 22.19 -40.90 11.88
C GLN A 139 23.40 -41.49 11.14
N ASN A 140 23.16 -42.39 10.20
CA ASN A 140 24.22 -42.96 9.38
C ASN A 140 24.33 -42.21 8.04
N PRO A 141 25.50 -42.25 7.36
CA PRO A 141 25.69 -41.51 6.12
C PRO A 141 24.71 -41.85 5.00
N GLN A 142 24.20 -43.09 4.95
CA GLN A 142 23.29 -43.56 3.90
C GLN A 142 21.89 -42.98 4.08
N SER A 143 21.34 -43.00 5.30
CA SER A 143 20.03 -42.43 5.60
C SER A 143 20.03 -40.91 5.47
N CYS A 144 21.08 -40.23 5.93
CA CYS A 144 21.25 -38.79 5.73
C CYS A 144 21.30 -38.41 4.25
N ALA A 145 22.06 -39.15 3.44
CA ALA A 145 22.12 -38.93 1.99
C ALA A 145 20.77 -39.21 1.30
N HIS A 146 20.04 -40.24 1.75
CA HIS A 146 18.69 -40.53 1.26
C HIS A 146 17.71 -39.39 1.57
N ALA A 147 17.71 -38.86 2.79
CA ALA A 147 16.91 -37.71 3.18
C ALA A 147 17.26 -36.48 2.32
N GLY A 148 18.54 -36.16 2.15
CA GLY A 148 18.98 -35.05 1.28
C GLY A 148 18.48 -35.20 -0.16
N LYS A 149 18.58 -36.40 -0.74
CA LYS A 149 18.02 -36.68 -2.08
C LYS A 149 16.50 -36.50 -2.12
N ARG A 150 15.78 -36.92 -1.08
CA ARG A 150 14.32 -36.74 -1.01
C ARG A 150 13.93 -35.26 -0.95
N LEU A 151 14.65 -34.47 -0.15
CA LEU A 151 14.48 -33.02 -0.07
C LEU A 151 14.77 -32.34 -1.41
N GLY A 152 15.80 -32.77 -2.14
CA GLY A 152 16.08 -32.29 -3.50
C GLY A 152 14.89 -32.50 -4.46
N ILE A 153 14.25 -33.68 -4.44
CA ILE A 153 13.05 -33.96 -5.24
C ILE A 153 11.89 -33.03 -4.86
N ILE A 154 11.72 -32.72 -3.57
CA ILE A 154 10.71 -31.75 -3.12
C ILE A 154 11.03 -30.38 -3.72
N LEU A 155 12.27 -29.93 -3.61
CA LEU A 155 12.71 -28.62 -4.11
C LEU A 155 12.66 -28.48 -5.64
N ASP A 156 12.68 -29.59 -6.39
CA ASP A 156 12.45 -29.57 -7.83
C ASP A 156 10.98 -29.33 -8.19
N SER A 157 10.05 -29.62 -7.27
CA SER A 157 8.61 -29.36 -7.44
C SER A 157 8.16 -28.03 -6.81
N TYR A 158 8.80 -27.63 -5.72
CA TYR A 158 8.50 -26.40 -4.97
C TYR A 158 9.62 -25.38 -5.14
N THR A 159 9.55 -24.59 -6.20
CA THR A 159 10.62 -23.66 -6.62
C THR A 159 10.72 -22.38 -5.79
N VAL A 160 9.84 -22.20 -4.80
CA VAL A 160 9.79 -21.03 -3.92
C VAL A 160 10.77 -21.09 -2.74
N TYR A 161 11.48 -22.20 -2.59
CA TYR A 161 12.42 -22.44 -1.51
C TYR A 161 13.86 -22.40 -2.01
N LEU A 162 14.73 -21.77 -1.23
CA LEU A 162 16.17 -21.81 -1.44
C LEU A 162 16.72 -23.19 -1.12
N ASP A 163 16.37 -23.73 0.05
CA ASP A 163 16.77 -25.04 0.54
C ASP A 163 15.86 -25.53 1.68
N ILE A 164 16.00 -26.81 2.04
CA ILE A 164 15.38 -27.45 3.20
C ILE A 164 16.48 -28.16 3.98
N TRP A 165 16.57 -27.89 5.28
CA TRP A 165 17.60 -28.45 6.16
C TRP A 165 16.98 -29.34 7.22
N VAL A 166 17.72 -30.38 7.59
CA VAL A 166 17.38 -31.27 8.69
C VAL A 166 18.52 -31.22 9.69
N ALA A 167 18.23 -30.79 10.91
CA ALA A 167 19.18 -30.71 12.00
C ALA A 167 18.85 -31.72 13.10
N ASP A 168 19.88 -32.36 13.66
CA ASP A 168 19.74 -33.21 14.83
C ASP A 168 19.45 -32.40 16.10
N THR A 169 19.20 -33.08 17.23
CA THR A 169 18.90 -32.43 18.51
C THR A 169 20.04 -31.59 19.09
N SER A 170 21.28 -31.76 18.60
CA SER A 170 22.43 -30.92 18.96
C SER A 170 22.53 -29.65 18.12
N GLY A 171 21.70 -29.53 17.08
CA GLY A 171 21.72 -28.41 16.14
C GLY A 171 22.70 -28.61 14.98
N ARG A 172 23.21 -29.82 14.75
CA ARG A 172 24.05 -30.09 13.58
C ARG A 172 23.16 -30.44 12.39
N VAL A 173 23.36 -29.77 11.26
CA VAL A 173 22.66 -30.08 10.01
C VAL A 173 23.17 -31.41 9.46
N ILE A 174 22.30 -32.40 9.34
CA ILE A 174 22.64 -33.76 8.88
C ILE A 174 22.23 -34.03 7.43
N ALA A 175 21.30 -33.24 6.88
CA ALA A 175 20.87 -33.32 5.49
C ALA A 175 20.40 -31.95 4.97
N SER A 176 20.63 -31.70 3.68
CA SER A 176 20.15 -30.55 2.92
C SER A 176 19.63 -31.01 1.56
N GLY A 177 18.64 -30.32 1.01
CA GLY A 177 18.07 -30.62 -0.31
C GLY A 177 18.87 -30.06 -1.48
N ARG A 178 19.72 -29.05 -1.25
CA ARG A 178 20.58 -28.42 -2.27
C ARG A 178 22.05 -28.45 -1.86
N SER A 179 22.53 -29.59 -1.36
CA SER A 179 23.94 -29.78 -0.98
C SER A 179 24.93 -29.57 -2.13
N ASP A 180 24.47 -29.70 -3.37
CA ASP A 180 25.21 -29.40 -4.60
C ASP A 180 25.42 -27.89 -4.83
N LYS A 181 24.46 -27.06 -4.39
CA LYS A 181 24.49 -25.60 -4.50
C LYS A 181 25.10 -24.94 -3.25
N PHE A 182 24.83 -25.49 -2.07
CA PHE A 182 25.23 -24.94 -0.77
C PHE A 182 26.05 -25.99 0.02
N GLY A 183 27.29 -26.23 -0.43
CA GLY A 183 28.13 -27.32 0.09
C GLY A 183 28.52 -27.20 1.57
N GLU A 184 28.48 -25.99 2.14
CA GLU A 184 28.85 -25.73 3.55
C GLU A 184 27.72 -25.99 4.54
N VAL A 185 26.49 -26.23 4.06
CA VAL A 185 25.31 -26.41 4.92
C VAL A 185 25.39 -27.71 5.70
N THR A 186 25.77 -28.82 5.05
CA THR A 186 25.81 -30.12 5.74
C THR A 186 26.96 -30.15 6.74
N GLY A 187 26.63 -30.38 8.00
CA GLY A 187 27.56 -30.34 9.13
C GLY A 187 27.65 -28.98 9.83
N ALA A 188 27.00 -27.94 9.31
CA ALA A 188 26.91 -26.65 9.98
C ALA A 188 26.17 -26.76 11.32
N ASN A 189 26.50 -25.86 12.25
CA ASN A 189 25.87 -25.80 13.57
C ASN A 189 24.86 -24.64 13.61
N VAL A 190 23.59 -24.98 13.77
CA VAL A 190 22.45 -24.08 13.85
C VAL A 190 21.78 -24.09 15.23
N ALA A 191 22.46 -24.62 16.26
CA ALA A 191 21.90 -24.77 17.62
C ALA A 191 21.41 -23.47 18.25
N GLN A 192 21.96 -22.32 17.82
CA GLN A 192 21.59 -20.99 18.30
C GLN A 192 20.62 -20.26 17.36
N ALA A 193 20.26 -20.85 16.22
CA ALA A 193 19.33 -20.22 15.29
C ALA A 193 17.93 -20.11 15.92
N PRO A 194 17.23 -18.97 15.80
CA PRO A 194 15.89 -18.80 16.38
C PRO A 194 14.91 -19.89 15.94
N TRP A 195 14.90 -20.24 14.65
CA TRP A 195 14.01 -21.28 14.12
C TRP A 195 14.27 -22.65 14.77
N PHE A 196 15.54 -23.01 14.96
CA PHE A 196 15.91 -24.27 15.59
C PHE A 196 15.51 -24.31 17.06
N THR A 197 15.91 -23.28 17.82
CA THR A 197 15.65 -23.20 19.26
C THR A 197 14.16 -23.15 19.60
N GLN A 198 13.35 -22.48 18.79
CA GLN A 198 11.90 -22.43 18.97
C GLN A 198 11.24 -23.77 18.64
N ALA A 199 11.59 -24.38 17.51
CA ALA A 199 11.04 -25.69 17.15
C ALA A 199 11.34 -26.78 18.19
N MET A 200 12.56 -26.79 18.75
CA MET A 200 12.94 -27.73 19.82
C MET A 200 12.09 -27.60 21.10
N ARG A 201 11.45 -26.43 21.33
CA ARG A 201 10.61 -26.17 22.51
C ARG A 201 9.14 -26.56 22.29
N HIS A 202 8.73 -26.86 21.07
CA HIS A 202 7.34 -27.23 20.78
C HIS A 202 6.95 -28.53 21.49
N SER A 203 5.73 -28.58 22.02
CA SER A 203 5.17 -29.74 22.72
C SER A 203 4.35 -30.64 21.80
N SER A 204 3.90 -30.15 20.63
CA SER A 204 3.15 -30.91 19.63
C SER A 204 3.80 -30.83 18.24
N GLY A 205 3.55 -31.83 17.39
CA GLY A 205 3.87 -31.80 15.96
C GLY A 205 2.99 -30.84 15.14
N ASP A 206 1.88 -30.35 15.71
CA ASP A 206 1.01 -29.36 15.06
C ASP A 206 1.58 -27.93 15.13
N GLN A 207 2.61 -27.70 15.95
CA GLN A 207 3.25 -26.41 16.13
C GLN A 207 4.39 -26.20 15.13
N TYR A 208 4.54 -24.95 14.73
CA TYR A 208 5.58 -24.50 13.81
C TYR A 208 6.08 -23.13 14.28
N PHE A 209 7.24 -22.74 13.77
CA PHE A 209 7.79 -21.41 13.94
C PHE A 209 7.90 -20.75 12.56
N ALA A 210 7.53 -19.47 12.49
CA ALA A 210 7.73 -18.60 11.34
C ALA A 210 8.69 -17.47 11.75
N GLY A 211 9.82 -17.37 11.07
CA GLY A 211 10.88 -16.41 11.35
C GLY A 211 10.65 -15.05 10.70
N GLU A 212 11.41 -14.06 11.17
CA GLU A 212 11.53 -12.79 10.45
C GLU A 212 12.35 -12.97 9.16
N VAL A 213 12.22 -12.00 8.26
CA VAL A 213 13.08 -11.90 7.07
C VAL A 213 14.50 -11.58 7.53
N ALA A 214 15.46 -12.43 7.17
CA ALA A 214 16.86 -12.26 7.50
C ALA A 214 17.77 -12.75 6.37
N VAL A 215 19.01 -12.26 6.37
CA VAL A 215 20.06 -12.76 5.49
C VAL A 215 20.61 -14.06 6.09
N GLU A 216 20.65 -15.12 5.30
CA GLU A 216 21.22 -16.42 5.70
C GLU A 216 22.62 -16.61 5.09
N PRO A 217 23.69 -16.55 5.91
CA PRO A 217 25.07 -16.67 5.42
C PRO A 217 25.35 -17.99 4.70
N LEU A 218 24.79 -19.12 5.16
CA LEU A 218 25.04 -20.43 4.55
C LEU A 218 24.31 -20.62 3.21
N LEU A 219 23.40 -19.71 2.85
CA LEU A 219 22.73 -19.63 1.56
C LEU A 219 23.31 -18.50 0.69
N ASN A 220 24.62 -18.30 0.78
CA ASN A 220 25.36 -17.25 0.07
C ASN A 220 24.85 -15.83 0.36
N GLY A 221 24.37 -15.59 1.59
CA GLY A 221 23.83 -14.28 2.00
C GLY A 221 22.49 -13.95 1.33
N SER A 222 21.70 -14.96 0.97
CA SER A 222 20.36 -14.76 0.40
C SER A 222 19.36 -14.36 1.49
N SER A 223 18.40 -13.50 1.14
CA SER A 223 17.31 -13.08 2.04
C SER A 223 16.25 -14.19 2.13
N SER A 224 15.93 -14.63 3.35
CA SER A 224 15.01 -15.73 3.59
C SER A 224 14.07 -15.45 4.76
N CYS A 225 12.87 -16.03 4.66
CA CYS A 225 11.95 -16.17 5.78
C CYS A 225 11.91 -17.65 6.17
N VAL A 226 12.46 -18.00 7.34
CA VAL A 226 12.65 -19.40 7.72
C VAL A 226 11.43 -19.92 8.47
N PHE A 227 10.89 -21.05 8.04
CA PHE A 227 9.87 -21.79 8.79
C PHE A 227 10.46 -23.07 9.34
N SER A 228 10.02 -23.52 10.51
CA SER A 228 10.55 -24.75 11.11
C SER A 228 9.50 -25.51 11.92
N ALA A 229 9.70 -26.82 12.01
CA ALA A 229 8.91 -27.72 12.83
C ALA A 229 9.79 -28.83 13.42
N ALA A 230 9.38 -29.32 14.59
CA ALA A 230 10.05 -30.42 15.25
C ALA A 230 9.75 -31.74 14.53
N VAL A 231 10.79 -32.49 14.18
CA VAL A 231 10.66 -33.88 13.72
C VAL A 231 10.59 -34.77 14.96
N ARG A 232 9.57 -35.61 15.05
CA ARG A 232 9.29 -36.44 16.22
C ARG A 232 9.46 -37.92 15.91
N ALA A 233 9.82 -38.69 16.93
CA ALA A 233 10.00 -40.13 16.81
C ALA A 233 8.73 -40.78 16.21
N LYS A 234 8.93 -41.68 15.23
CA LYS A 234 7.86 -42.38 14.50
C LYS A 234 6.83 -41.47 13.80
N ALA A 235 7.15 -40.20 13.58
CA ALA A 235 6.21 -39.19 13.08
C ALA A 235 4.94 -39.01 13.95
N GLU A 236 5.00 -39.39 15.24
CA GLU A 236 3.87 -39.24 16.16
C GLU A 236 3.84 -37.82 16.77
N LYS A 237 2.66 -37.18 16.77
CA LYS A 237 2.49 -35.78 17.16
C LYS A 237 2.96 -35.44 18.59
N GLN A 238 2.84 -36.38 19.53
CA GLN A 238 3.20 -36.19 20.94
C GLN A 238 4.47 -36.93 21.35
N ALA A 239 5.19 -37.56 20.40
CA ALA A 239 6.43 -38.26 20.70
C ALA A 239 7.60 -37.29 20.93
N ALA A 240 8.71 -37.83 21.44
CA ALA A 240 9.93 -37.05 21.69
C ALA A 240 10.45 -36.41 20.40
N VAL A 241 10.97 -35.18 20.51
CA VAL A 241 11.65 -34.48 19.43
C VAL A 241 13.00 -35.16 19.17
N ILE A 242 13.24 -35.56 17.93
CA ILE A 242 14.48 -36.21 17.48
C ILE A 242 15.31 -35.33 16.55
N GLY A 243 14.78 -34.18 16.14
CA GLY A 243 15.45 -33.16 15.35
C GLY A 243 14.49 -32.07 14.89
N VAL A 244 14.95 -31.22 13.99
CA VAL A 244 14.17 -30.10 13.43
C VAL A 244 14.33 -30.08 11.92
N VAL A 245 13.24 -29.83 11.21
CA VAL A 245 13.28 -29.43 9.80
C VAL A 245 13.10 -27.93 9.69
N GLY A 246 13.96 -27.28 8.90
CA GLY A 246 13.88 -25.86 8.56
C GLY A 246 13.74 -25.70 7.05
N ILE A 247 12.81 -24.85 6.62
CA ILE A 247 12.58 -24.52 5.21
C ILE A 247 12.89 -23.05 4.99
N PHE A 248 13.70 -22.76 3.98
CA PHE A 248 14.22 -21.43 3.72
C PHE A 248 13.48 -20.84 2.54
N PHE A 249 12.42 -20.09 2.82
CA PHE A 249 11.60 -19.43 1.79
C PHE A 249 12.41 -18.34 1.09
N ASP A 250 12.39 -18.31 -0.24
CA ASP A 250 13.11 -17.32 -1.04
C ASP A 250 12.39 -15.96 -0.99
N TRP A 251 12.62 -15.23 0.09
CA TRP A 251 11.85 -14.02 0.36
C TRP A 251 12.03 -12.97 -0.74
N LYS A 252 13.27 -12.79 -1.23
CA LYS A 252 13.58 -11.76 -2.24
C LYS A 252 12.76 -11.95 -3.52
N ASN A 253 12.83 -13.14 -4.13
CA ASN A 253 12.16 -13.38 -5.41
C ASN A 253 10.63 -13.37 -5.26
N GLN A 254 10.11 -13.88 -4.14
CA GLN A 254 8.67 -13.93 -3.90
C GLN A 254 8.09 -12.55 -3.63
N ALA A 255 8.78 -11.72 -2.83
CA ALA A 255 8.35 -10.35 -2.58
C ALA A 255 8.43 -9.49 -3.85
N GLU A 256 9.48 -9.63 -4.66
CA GLU A 256 9.62 -8.92 -5.94
C GLU A 256 8.50 -9.29 -6.93
N SER A 257 8.14 -10.57 -7.01
CA SER A 257 7.02 -11.04 -7.84
C SER A 257 5.69 -10.42 -7.40
N VAL A 258 5.44 -10.36 -6.08
CA VAL A 258 4.21 -9.76 -5.54
C VAL A 258 4.17 -8.25 -5.77
N ILE A 259 5.26 -7.54 -5.47
CA ILE A 259 5.37 -6.09 -5.68
C ILE A 259 5.18 -5.72 -7.16
N SER A 260 5.81 -6.46 -8.08
CA SER A 260 5.70 -6.20 -9.52
C SER A 260 4.30 -6.52 -10.08
N SER A 261 3.53 -7.37 -9.40
CA SER A 261 2.15 -7.72 -9.76
C SER A 261 1.09 -6.69 -9.35
N VAL A 262 1.45 -5.71 -8.51
CA VAL A 262 0.53 -4.64 -8.10
C VAL A 262 0.07 -3.86 -9.33
N ARG A 263 -1.26 -3.71 -9.45
CA ARG A 263 -1.95 -3.14 -10.62
C ARG A 263 -1.89 -1.61 -10.65
N LEU A 264 -0.70 -1.10 -10.92
CA LEU A 264 -0.42 0.29 -11.25
C LEU A 264 -0.15 0.39 -12.76
N SER A 265 -0.62 1.45 -13.42
CA SER A 265 -0.17 1.78 -14.78
C SER A 265 1.32 2.12 -14.79
N ASP A 266 1.95 2.15 -15.97
CA ASP A 266 3.38 2.52 -16.08
C ASP A 266 3.66 3.93 -15.53
N GLU A 267 2.76 4.88 -15.79
CA GLU A 267 2.84 6.25 -15.29
C GLU A 267 2.64 6.32 -13.76
N GLU A 268 1.73 5.52 -13.22
CA GLU A 268 1.56 5.41 -11.76
C GLU A 268 2.77 4.78 -11.11
N ARG A 269 3.31 3.70 -11.69
CA ARG A 269 4.47 2.99 -11.18
C ARG A 269 5.70 3.89 -11.15
N ALA A 270 5.90 4.74 -12.16
CA ALA A 270 7.01 5.69 -12.20
C ALA A 270 6.99 6.73 -11.07
N ARG A 271 5.81 7.00 -10.48
CA ARG A 271 5.61 7.95 -9.37
C ARG A 271 5.16 7.27 -8.08
N SER A 272 5.28 5.94 -7.99
CA SER A 272 4.90 5.18 -6.81
C SER A 272 6.03 4.32 -6.31
N ARG A 273 6.05 4.14 -5.00
CA ARG A 273 6.93 3.24 -4.27
C ARG A 273 6.07 2.21 -3.55
N VAL A 274 6.28 0.94 -3.87
CA VAL A 274 5.52 -0.18 -3.32
C VAL A 274 6.43 -0.95 -2.36
N MET A 275 5.98 -1.17 -1.13
CA MET A 275 6.80 -1.73 -0.05
C MET A 275 6.04 -2.74 0.79
N ILE A 276 6.80 -3.68 1.37
CA ILE A 276 6.34 -4.54 2.46
C ILE A 276 7.16 -4.18 3.69
N ILE A 277 6.46 -3.93 4.80
CA ILE A 277 7.04 -3.46 6.05
C ILE A 277 6.78 -4.49 7.15
N ASP A 278 7.78 -4.80 7.98
CA ASP A 278 7.60 -5.71 9.11
C ASP A 278 6.86 -5.07 10.31
N ALA A 279 6.58 -5.86 11.34
CA ALA A 279 5.92 -5.40 12.55
C ALA A 279 6.74 -4.34 13.34
N ASN A 280 8.05 -4.27 13.10
CA ASN A 280 8.97 -3.29 13.69
C ASN A 280 9.12 -2.03 12.82
N ARG A 281 8.29 -1.87 11.78
CA ARG A 281 8.29 -0.74 10.84
C ARG A 281 9.56 -0.64 10.00
N ARG A 282 10.20 -1.77 9.70
CA ARG A 282 11.35 -1.86 8.79
C ARG A 282 10.93 -2.36 7.42
N ILE A 283 11.55 -1.82 6.38
CA ILE A 283 11.33 -2.26 5.00
C ILE A 283 11.90 -3.68 4.86
N ILE A 284 11.06 -4.62 4.47
CA ILE A 284 11.47 -6.00 4.14
C ILE A 284 11.32 -6.31 2.65
N ALA A 285 10.67 -5.45 1.86
CA ALA A 285 10.76 -5.45 0.41
C ALA A 285 10.36 -4.08 -0.14
N SER A 286 10.95 -3.66 -1.27
CA SER A 286 10.62 -2.40 -1.94
C SER A 286 10.72 -2.54 -3.45
N SER A 287 9.96 -1.72 -4.19
CA SER A 287 10.07 -1.54 -5.64
C SER A 287 11.22 -0.61 -6.07
N ASP A 288 11.96 -0.02 -5.13
CA ASP A 288 13.08 0.86 -5.45
C ASP A 288 14.21 0.11 -6.15
N THR A 289 14.98 0.84 -6.95
CA THR A 289 16.22 0.33 -7.55
C THR A 289 17.37 0.25 -6.55
N VAL A 290 17.26 0.95 -5.43
CA VAL A 290 18.22 0.95 -4.31
C VAL A 290 17.68 0.05 -3.21
N ASP A 291 18.57 -0.76 -2.63
CA ASP A 291 18.22 -1.66 -1.54
C ASP A 291 18.08 -0.88 -0.22
N HIS A 292 16.85 -0.80 0.29
CA HIS A 292 16.49 -0.16 1.55
C HIS A 292 16.11 -1.17 2.65
N LEU A 293 16.47 -2.44 2.47
CA LEU A 293 16.09 -3.50 3.40
C LEU A 293 16.62 -3.24 4.81
N GLY A 294 15.73 -3.32 5.79
CA GLY A 294 16.02 -3.07 7.21
C GLY A 294 15.90 -1.61 7.64
N GLU A 295 15.76 -0.66 6.71
CA GLU A 295 15.57 0.75 7.05
C GLU A 295 14.16 1.00 7.61
N GLY A 296 14.07 1.92 8.57
CA GLY A 296 12.79 2.34 9.15
C GLY A 296 12.05 3.31 8.24
N ILE A 297 10.71 3.26 8.26
CA ILE A 297 9.85 4.17 7.50
C ILE A 297 8.88 4.96 8.41
N GLU A 298 8.64 6.22 8.07
CA GLU A 298 7.55 6.99 8.68
C GLU A 298 6.21 6.45 8.17
N LEU A 299 5.44 5.81 9.06
CA LEU A 299 4.13 5.27 8.74
C LEU A 299 3.04 5.94 9.57
N ARG A 300 2.13 6.66 8.91
CA ARG A 300 1.01 7.34 9.56
C ARG A 300 -0.24 6.47 9.54
N THR A 301 -0.29 5.52 10.48
CA THR A 301 -1.45 4.65 10.67
C THR A 301 -2.47 5.28 11.63
N LYS A 302 -3.75 5.03 11.39
CA LYS A 302 -4.84 5.44 12.29
C LYS A 302 -5.08 4.33 13.31
N ALA A 303 -5.07 4.67 14.59
CA ALA A 303 -5.27 3.69 15.66
C ALA A 303 -6.60 2.93 15.47
N GLY A 304 -6.53 1.60 15.51
CA GLY A 304 -7.69 0.72 15.33
C GLY A 304 -8.14 0.52 13.87
N GLN A 305 -7.44 1.08 12.88
CA GLN A 305 -7.72 0.84 11.46
C GLN A 305 -6.64 -0.04 10.83
N PRO A 306 -6.96 -1.28 10.39
CA PRO A 306 -5.96 -2.17 9.78
C PRO A 306 -5.53 -1.69 8.39
N SER A 307 -6.38 -0.94 7.68
CA SER A 307 -6.05 -0.33 6.39
C SER A 307 -6.48 1.13 6.37
N GLY A 308 -5.80 1.93 5.57
CA GLY A 308 -6.14 3.33 5.38
C GLY A 308 -5.12 4.05 4.53
N TYR A 309 -5.22 5.37 4.53
CA TYR A 309 -4.26 6.23 3.85
C TYR A 309 -4.06 7.53 4.63
N SER A 310 -2.97 8.21 4.32
CA SER A 310 -2.59 9.48 4.91
C SER A 310 -1.85 10.35 3.90
N THR A 311 -1.86 11.66 4.16
CA THR A 311 -1.04 12.64 3.44
C THR A 311 0.32 12.73 4.11
N LEU A 312 1.40 12.51 3.35
CA LEU A 312 2.77 12.79 3.81
C LEU A 312 3.13 14.25 3.56
N SER A 313 2.74 14.78 2.39
CA SER A 313 2.83 16.18 1.98
C SER A 313 1.70 16.50 0.98
N ASP A 314 1.52 17.77 0.62
CA ASP A 314 0.43 18.23 -0.28
C ASP A 314 0.32 17.47 -1.61
N HIS A 315 1.41 16.83 -2.05
CA HIS A 315 1.48 16.05 -3.28
C HIS A 315 1.92 14.60 -3.06
N HIS A 316 1.80 14.06 -1.84
CA HIS A 316 2.24 12.69 -1.54
C HIS A 316 1.23 11.95 -0.65
N ILE A 317 0.71 10.83 -1.16
CA ILE A 317 -0.22 9.94 -0.46
C ILE A 317 0.50 8.66 -0.07
N GLN A 318 0.27 8.20 1.15
CA GLN A 318 0.69 6.88 1.62
C GLN A 318 -0.57 6.05 1.94
N GLY A 319 -0.82 4.99 1.17
CA GLY A 319 -1.80 3.96 1.47
C GLY A 319 -1.14 2.79 2.20
N TYR A 320 -1.85 2.17 3.13
CA TYR A 320 -1.35 1.02 3.88
C TYR A 320 -2.46 0.00 4.17
N SER A 321 -2.04 -1.25 4.36
CA SER A 321 -2.89 -2.32 4.87
C SER A 321 -2.09 -3.33 5.67
N LEU A 322 -2.58 -3.68 6.86
CA LEU A 322 -2.04 -4.72 7.74
C LEU A 322 -2.40 -6.10 7.17
N THR A 323 -1.53 -7.09 7.39
CA THR A 323 -1.80 -8.52 7.17
C THR A 323 -3.14 -8.92 7.81
N PRO A 324 -4.14 -9.38 7.04
CA PRO A 324 -5.40 -9.84 7.59
C PRO A 324 -5.32 -11.21 8.28
N GLY A 325 -4.24 -11.96 8.05
CA GLY A 325 -4.19 -13.40 8.34
C GLY A 325 -4.96 -14.22 7.31
N PHE A 326 -4.82 -15.54 7.37
CA PHE A 326 -5.50 -16.46 6.46
C PHE A 326 -5.76 -17.81 7.14
N GLU A 327 -7.00 -18.28 7.16
CA GLU A 327 -7.41 -19.53 7.82
C GLU A 327 -6.94 -19.59 9.30
N THR A 328 -5.95 -20.44 9.60
CA THR A 328 -5.37 -20.61 10.95
C THR A 328 -4.09 -19.82 11.16
N TRP A 329 -3.62 -19.08 10.14
CA TRP A 329 -2.48 -18.19 10.21
C TRP A 329 -2.91 -16.78 10.62
N PRO A 330 -2.41 -16.26 11.75
CA PRO A 330 -2.83 -14.96 12.27
C PRO A 330 -2.21 -13.76 11.54
N GLY A 331 -1.26 -13.98 10.62
CA GLY A 331 -0.43 -12.91 10.05
C GLY A 331 0.82 -12.61 10.89
N MET A 332 1.82 -11.98 10.25
CA MET A 332 3.07 -11.56 10.93
C MET A 332 3.01 -10.13 11.46
N GLY A 333 1.85 -9.47 11.36
CA GLY A 333 1.72 -8.04 11.68
C GLY A 333 2.44 -7.14 10.68
N TRP A 334 2.65 -7.63 9.46
CA TRP A 334 3.32 -6.89 8.39
C TRP A 334 2.34 -5.95 7.70
N LEU A 335 2.86 -4.95 7.01
CA LEU A 335 2.07 -3.96 6.29
C LEU A 335 2.46 -3.94 4.81
N GLY A 336 1.48 -4.03 3.93
CA GLY A 336 1.63 -3.56 2.56
C GLY A 336 1.50 -2.04 2.57
N VAL A 337 2.42 -1.34 1.89
CA VAL A 337 2.45 0.12 1.84
C VAL A 337 2.69 0.56 0.41
N ILE A 338 1.91 1.53 -0.05
CA ILE A 338 2.12 2.19 -1.34
C ILE A 338 2.17 3.69 -1.12
N GLU A 339 3.33 4.26 -1.43
CA GLU A 339 3.56 5.69 -1.50
C GLU A 339 3.41 6.15 -2.94
N GLN A 340 2.67 7.23 -3.18
CA GLN A 340 2.46 7.76 -4.53
C GLN A 340 2.49 9.28 -4.55
N GLN A 341 3.40 9.82 -5.37
CA GLN A 341 3.43 11.25 -5.68
C GLN A 341 2.27 11.58 -6.62
N LEU A 342 1.48 12.58 -6.24
CA LEU A 342 0.39 13.10 -7.06
C LEU A 342 0.95 13.89 -8.25
N PRO A 343 0.29 13.85 -9.42
CA PRO A 343 0.65 14.74 -10.51
C PRO A 343 0.52 16.18 -10.04
N ALA A 344 1.42 17.06 -10.50
CA ALA A 344 1.17 18.49 -10.41
C ALA A 344 -0.13 18.76 -11.17
N ILE A 345 -1.13 19.32 -10.50
CA ILE A 345 -2.27 19.90 -11.20
C ILE A 345 -1.69 21.17 -11.79
N ASP A 346 -1.40 21.20 -13.09
CA ASP A 346 -0.94 22.41 -13.77
C ASP A 346 -1.89 23.56 -13.40
N ASP A 347 -1.32 24.64 -12.86
CA ASP A 347 -2.04 25.79 -12.32
C ASP A 347 -3.00 26.42 -13.34
#